data_AF-A0A536QHA5-F1
#
_entry.id   AF-A0A536QHA5-F1
#
_cell.length_a   1.000
_cell.length_b   1.000
_cell.length_c   1.000
_cell.angle_alpha   90.00
_cell.angle_beta   90.00
_cell.angle_gamma   90.00
#
_symmetry.space_group_name_H-M   'P 1'
#
loop_
_entity.id
_entity.type
_entity.pdbx_description
1 polymer ?
#
loop_
_entity_poly.entity_id
_entity_poly.type
_entity_poly.pdbx_seq_one_letter_code
_entity_poly.pdbx_strand_id
1 'polypeptide(L)'
;MRHRRGARPRRGDAARTWQPCERRARDRARICVRLRAHARATASHWDAVRPRQWRHARRRDSFDHDDGDRRQRRRTRRPRGDGCGACRHPLLGEPGNLARACLRRRAAGEPVAHRPRARARHRARRPLVIELLIFRTGGVEIGRSSFVPGASEAKSFAPVWSALLRTPEGNILFDTGLHPVHIERPDATFGPGSLKVVMAKEDAIVARLASLGLRPDEIAVVVNSHLHFDHAGNNGAFPKATFVVQAEHLGFAKGKPNFPGVYWDIPELSYLPTSGRARVAPGVEVVPTPGHAPGHQSLVVDLAETGRVVLCGDAAFTRENLERGEIRAPDEPTAKESLALIRSLVKDDLDRVFTSHDAASWPRWKHAPDTYR
;
A
#
# COMPACT_ATOMS: atom_id res chain seq x y z
N MET A 1 -73.65 -22.79 -24.16
CA MET A 1 -72.44 -22.06 -23.73
C MET A 1 -71.29 -23.05 -23.55
N ARG A 2 -70.16 -22.81 -24.22
CA ARG A 2 -68.99 -23.73 -24.32
C ARG A 2 -68.03 -23.54 -23.13
N HIS A 3 -67.49 -24.68 -22.64
CA HIS A 3 -66.10 -24.99 -22.21
C HIS A 3 -65.28 -23.98 -21.36
N ARG A 4 -64.39 -24.35 -20.42
CA ARG A 4 -63.63 -25.58 -20.13
C ARG A 4 -62.95 -25.44 -18.75
N ARG A 5 -62.64 -26.59 -18.12
CA ARG A 5 -61.83 -26.74 -16.90
C ARG A 5 -60.34 -26.45 -17.14
N GLY A 6 -59.67 -25.97 -16.09
CA GLY A 6 -58.33 -26.42 -15.71
C GLY A 6 -57.23 -25.35 -15.68
N ALA A 7 -56.62 -25.12 -14.50
CA ALA A 7 -55.17 -25.26 -14.27
C ALA A 7 -54.81 -24.93 -12.81
N ARG A 8 -54.21 -25.92 -12.12
CA ARG A 8 -53.49 -25.76 -10.85
C ARG A 8 -52.22 -24.92 -11.08
N PRO A 9 -51.78 -24.08 -10.12
CA PRO A 9 -50.48 -23.43 -10.23
C PRO A 9 -49.37 -24.46 -10.06
N ARG A 10 -48.44 -24.47 -11.03
CA ARG A 10 -47.28 -25.35 -11.07
C ARG A 10 -46.29 -24.98 -9.97
N ARG A 11 -45.85 -25.99 -9.21
CA ARG A 11 -44.55 -26.00 -8.54
C ARG A 11 -43.46 -25.84 -9.61
N GLY A 12 -42.57 -24.88 -9.43
CA GLY A 12 -41.42 -24.66 -10.30
C GLY A 12 -40.26 -24.04 -9.52
N ASP A 13 -39.27 -24.90 -9.22
CA ASP A 13 -37.86 -24.61 -8.96
C ASP A 13 -37.48 -23.48 -8.00
N ALA A 14 -37.71 -23.73 -6.71
CA ALA A 14 -36.86 -23.20 -5.65
C ALA A 14 -35.58 -24.06 -5.53
N ALA A 15 -34.63 -23.86 -6.46
CA ALA A 15 -33.27 -24.41 -6.35
C ALA A 15 -32.27 -23.54 -7.11
N ARG A 16 -32.13 -22.26 -6.72
CA ARG A 16 -30.86 -21.55 -6.88
C ARG A 16 -30.20 -21.48 -5.53
N THR A 17 -29.49 -22.56 -5.20
CA THR A 17 -28.52 -22.58 -4.10
C THR A 17 -27.55 -21.42 -4.30
N TRP A 18 -27.71 -20.40 -3.47
CA TRP A 18 -26.77 -19.32 -3.30
C TRP A 18 -25.41 -19.90 -2.89
N GLN A 19 -24.48 -20.02 -3.84
CA GLN A 19 -23.05 -20.29 -3.60
C GLN A 19 -22.13 -19.04 -3.59
N PRO A 20 -22.53 -17.83 -3.12
CA PRO A 20 -21.60 -16.70 -3.23
C PRO A 20 -20.53 -16.69 -2.13
N CYS A 21 -20.64 -17.50 -1.07
CA CYS A 21 -19.59 -17.63 -0.05
C CYS A 21 -18.31 -18.30 -0.62
N GLU A 22 -18.45 -19.38 -1.40
CA GLU A 22 -17.30 -20.12 -1.94
C GLU A 22 -16.55 -19.36 -3.03
N ARG A 23 -17.24 -18.66 -3.94
CA ARG A 23 -16.57 -17.84 -4.96
C ARG A 23 -15.72 -16.74 -4.31
N ARG A 24 -16.26 -16.08 -3.28
CA ARG A 24 -15.58 -15.01 -2.54
C ARG A 24 -14.33 -15.48 -1.80
N ALA A 25 -14.37 -16.67 -1.19
CA ALA A 25 -13.18 -17.27 -0.56
C ALA A 25 -12.11 -17.66 -1.61
N ARG A 26 -12.53 -18.16 -2.79
CA ARG A 26 -11.61 -18.54 -3.88
C ARG A 26 -10.90 -17.34 -4.51
N ASP A 27 -11.59 -16.20 -4.65
CA ASP A 27 -11.01 -14.99 -5.25
C ASP A 27 -9.96 -14.36 -4.32
N ARG A 28 -10.22 -14.32 -3.00
CA ARG A 28 -9.22 -13.97 -1.97
C ARG A 28 -7.97 -14.84 -2.01
N ALA A 29 -8.16 -16.16 -2.05
CA ALA A 29 -7.05 -17.10 -2.11
C ALA A 29 -6.18 -16.88 -3.37
N ARG A 30 -6.79 -16.50 -4.50
CA ARG A 30 -6.07 -16.22 -5.75
C ARG A 30 -5.18 -14.99 -5.67
N ILE A 31 -5.68 -13.87 -5.13
CA ILE A 31 -4.86 -12.67 -4.91
C ILE A 31 -3.69 -13.01 -3.98
N CYS A 32 -3.96 -13.64 -2.83
CA CYS A 32 -2.95 -13.96 -1.83
C CYS A 32 -1.86 -14.90 -2.35
N VAL A 33 -2.24 -15.93 -3.14
CA VAL A 33 -1.28 -16.88 -3.73
C VAL A 33 -0.37 -16.18 -4.75
N ARG A 34 -0.92 -15.31 -5.60
CA ARG A 34 -0.14 -14.57 -6.60
C ARG A 34 0.79 -13.54 -5.95
N LEU A 35 0.29 -12.82 -4.94
CA LEU A 35 1.08 -11.90 -4.13
C LEU A 35 2.29 -12.62 -3.49
N ARG A 36 2.07 -13.78 -2.87
CA ARG A 36 3.15 -14.59 -2.27
C ARG A 36 4.15 -15.11 -3.31
N ALA A 37 3.69 -15.51 -4.49
CA ALA A 37 4.57 -15.93 -5.58
C ALA A 37 5.41 -14.76 -6.13
N HIS A 38 4.82 -13.58 -6.24
CA HIS A 38 5.50 -12.40 -6.76
C HIS A 38 6.50 -11.81 -5.76
N ALA A 39 6.14 -11.72 -4.47
CA ALA A 39 7.06 -11.29 -3.41
C ALA A 39 8.32 -12.16 -3.33
N ARG A 40 8.19 -13.48 -3.58
CA ARG A 40 9.34 -14.39 -3.69
C ARG A 40 10.21 -14.13 -4.92
N ALA A 41 9.59 -13.76 -6.05
CA ALA A 41 10.29 -13.47 -7.29
C ALA A 41 11.00 -12.10 -7.26
N THR A 42 10.38 -11.07 -6.67
CA THR A 42 10.99 -9.73 -6.58
C THR A 42 12.15 -9.68 -5.59
N ALA A 43 12.10 -10.44 -4.49
CA ALA A 43 13.24 -10.61 -3.59
C ALA A 43 14.49 -11.13 -4.32
N SER A 44 14.32 -11.99 -5.34
CA SER A 44 15.44 -12.55 -6.11
C SER A 44 16.00 -11.64 -7.21
N HIS A 45 15.30 -10.56 -7.58
CA HIS A 45 15.70 -9.69 -8.70
C HIS A 45 16.44 -8.42 -8.27
N TRP A 46 16.34 -8.03 -6.98
CA TRP A 46 16.95 -6.80 -6.47
C TRP A 46 18.29 -6.98 -5.74
N ASP A 47 18.73 -8.23 -5.49
CA ASP A 47 20.13 -8.48 -5.07
C ASP A 47 21.16 -8.08 -6.14
N ALA A 48 20.73 -7.86 -7.39
CA ALA A 48 21.57 -7.46 -8.51
C ALA A 48 21.74 -5.94 -8.71
N VAL A 49 21.00 -5.09 -7.98
CA VAL A 49 21.13 -3.62 -8.07
C VAL A 49 21.24 -3.06 -6.65
N ARG A 50 22.46 -3.09 -6.09
CA ARG A 50 22.79 -2.40 -4.84
C ARG A 50 23.08 -0.92 -5.11
N PRO A 51 22.38 0.05 -4.50
CA PRO A 51 22.98 1.33 -4.18
C PRO A 51 24.01 1.12 -3.06
N ARG A 52 25.20 1.68 -3.24
CA ARG A 52 26.29 1.58 -2.26
C ARG A 52 25.92 2.31 -0.96
N GLN A 53 25.93 1.54 0.14
CA GLN A 53 26.22 1.95 1.52
C GLN A 53 25.31 3.00 2.19
N TRP A 54 24.31 2.52 2.92
CA TRP A 54 23.71 3.28 4.04
C TRP A 54 24.45 2.90 5.32
N ARG A 55 25.43 3.72 5.72
CA ARG A 55 26.05 3.63 7.05
C ARG A 55 25.27 4.52 8.02
N HIS A 56 24.88 3.91 9.14
CA HIS A 56 24.19 4.49 10.28
C HIS A 56 24.61 5.93 10.63
N ALA A 57 23.62 6.83 10.72
CA ALA A 57 23.63 7.92 11.67
C ALA A 57 22.55 7.62 12.71
N ARG A 58 22.92 7.09 13.87
CA ARG A 58 22.07 7.17 15.06
C ARG A 58 22.05 8.63 15.48
N ARG A 59 21.00 9.37 15.13
CA ARG A 59 20.64 10.60 15.82
C ARG A 59 19.44 10.30 16.69
N ARG A 60 19.51 10.76 17.95
CA ARG A 60 18.39 10.74 18.89
C ARG A 60 17.37 11.75 18.37
N ASP A 61 16.21 11.28 17.95
CA ASP A 61 15.07 12.17 17.73
C ASP A 61 14.40 12.38 19.09
N SER A 62 14.73 13.49 19.74
CA SER A 62 13.82 14.11 20.71
C SER A 62 13.10 15.25 20.00
N PHE A 63 11.78 15.11 19.87
CA PHE A 63 10.88 16.26 19.76
C PHE A 63 10.81 16.85 21.17
N ASP A 64 11.71 17.77 21.51
CA ASP A 64 11.62 18.52 22.76
C ASP A 64 10.78 19.78 22.53
N HIS A 65 9.67 19.87 23.27
CA HIS A 65 9.05 21.14 23.62
C HIS A 65 9.74 21.66 24.89
N ASP A 66 10.25 22.89 24.77
CA ASP A 66 10.50 23.94 25.79
C ASP A 66 10.99 23.58 27.21
N ASP A 67 12.12 24.16 27.63
CA ASP A 67 12.23 24.96 28.88
C ASP A 67 13.67 25.46 29.15
N GLY A 68 13.76 26.67 29.68
CA GLY A 68 15.00 27.37 29.99
C GLY A 68 15.70 26.94 31.29
N ASP A 69 16.98 27.31 31.34
CA ASP A 69 17.85 27.54 32.50
C ASP A 69 18.73 26.40 33.07
N ARG A 70 19.97 26.85 33.39
CA ARG A 70 21.01 26.33 34.31
C ARG A 70 21.96 25.17 33.97
N ARG A 71 23.19 25.61 33.65
CA ARG A 71 24.50 25.40 34.34
C ARG A 71 25.10 23.99 34.54
N GLN A 72 26.27 23.83 33.91
CA GLN A 72 27.55 23.26 34.39
C GLN A 72 27.60 21.89 35.09
N ARG A 73 28.43 20.97 34.55
CA ARG A 73 29.68 20.49 35.20
C ARG A 73 30.52 19.56 34.29
N ARG A 74 31.82 19.55 34.58
CA ARG A 74 32.96 18.95 33.85
C ARG A 74 33.26 17.49 34.29
N ARG A 75 34.19 16.87 33.52
CA ARG A 75 35.21 15.81 33.85
C ARG A 75 34.78 14.35 33.51
N THR A 76 35.61 13.40 33.05
CA THR A 76 37.04 13.28 32.64
C THR A 76 37.30 11.87 32.07
N ARG A 77 38.29 11.77 31.15
CA ARG A 77 39.31 10.70 30.93
C ARG A 77 38.99 9.31 30.27
N ARG A 78 39.92 8.98 29.34
CA ARG A 78 40.26 7.79 28.51
C ARG A 78 40.90 6.62 29.33
N PRO A 79 41.51 5.53 28.77
CA PRO A 79 41.63 5.00 27.36
C PRO A 79 41.26 3.49 27.19
N ARG A 80 40.90 2.96 26.01
CA ARG A 80 41.70 2.44 24.86
C ARG A 80 42.82 1.43 25.18
N GLY A 81 42.63 0.18 24.75
CA GLY A 81 43.67 -0.81 24.50
C GLY A 81 43.49 -1.37 23.08
N ASP A 82 44.52 -1.23 22.24
CA ASP A 82 44.65 -1.84 20.93
C ASP A 82 45.77 -2.89 21.01
N GLY A 83 45.50 -4.10 20.52
CA GLY A 83 46.46 -5.17 20.33
C GLY A 83 46.33 -5.70 18.91
N CYS A 84 47.40 -5.58 18.13
CA CYS A 84 47.54 -6.00 16.74
C CYS A 84 48.58 -7.13 16.67
N GLY A 85 48.47 -8.05 15.69
CA GLY A 85 49.65 -8.75 15.18
C GLY A 85 49.54 -10.25 14.86
N ALA A 86 49.07 -10.53 13.63
CA ALA A 86 49.63 -11.49 12.64
C ALA A 86 49.72 -13.00 12.92
N CYS A 87 49.23 -13.81 11.94
CA CYS A 87 50.05 -14.80 11.19
C CYS A 87 49.29 -15.45 9.99
N ARG A 88 49.93 -15.36 8.81
CA ARG A 88 50.12 -16.38 7.73
C ARG A 88 49.07 -16.68 6.63
N HIS A 89 49.58 -16.58 5.40
CA HIS A 89 49.16 -17.01 4.03
C HIS A 89 49.28 -18.56 3.82
N PRO A 90 49.15 -19.18 2.61
CA PRO A 90 48.57 -18.77 1.31
C PRO A 90 47.70 -19.84 0.54
N LEU A 91 46.89 -19.33 -0.42
CA LEU A 91 46.62 -19.73 -1.84
C LEU A 91 46.62 -21.22 -2.31
N LEU A 92 45.61 -21.55 -3.15
CA LEU A 92 45.54 -22.44 -4.36
C LEU A 92 44.03 -22.50 -4.77
N GLY A 93 43.53 -22.60 -6.01
CA GLY A 93 44.00 -22.73 -7.39
C GLY A 93 42.75 -22.76 -8.34
N GLU A 94 42.94 -22.43 -9.62
CA GLU A 94 41.92 -22.30 -10.69
C GLU A 94 41.47 -23.66 -11.33
N PRO A 95 40.38 -23.69 -12.13
CA PRO A 95 39.67 -24.92 -12.54
C PRO A 95 40.02 -25.47 -13.94
N GLY A 96 39.88 -26.78 -14.13
CA GLY A 96 40.10 -27.50 -15.38
C GLY A 96 38.81 -27.87 -16.15
N ASN A 97 38.81 -27.56 -17.45
CA ASN A 97 37.87 -28.03 -18.48
C ASN A 97 38.17 -29.48 -18.90
N LEU A 98 37.15 -30.29 -19.19
CA LEU A 98 37.26 -31.43 -20.11
C LEU A 98 35.92 -31.69 -20.83
N ALA A 99 35.99 -31.63 -22.17
CA ALA A 99 34.96 -32.03 -23.11
C ALA A 99 35.45 -33.25 -23.93
N ARG A 100 34.57 -34.23 -24.19
CA ARG A 100 34.48 -35.13 -25.37
C ARG A 100 33.44 -36.23 -25.08
N ALA A 101 32.31 -36.28 -25.78
CA ALA A 101 32.05 -36.91 -27.08
C ALA A 101 31.94 -38.45 -27.03
N CYS A 102 30.73 -38.96 -27.28
CA CYS A 102 30.49 -40.31 -27.81
C CYS A 102 29.20 -40.34 -28.65
N LEU A 103 29.39 -40.53 -29.97
CA LEU A 103 28.38 -40.90 -30.95
C LEU A 103 27.92 -42.34 -30.74
N ARG A 104 26.61 -42.59 -30.73
CA ARG A 104 26.05 -43.91 -31.07
C ARG A 104 24.77 -43.80 -31.90
N ARG A 105 24.58 -44.86 -32.68
CA ARG A 105 23.82 -45.02 -33.92
C ARG A 105 22.30 -44.94 -33.75
N ARG A 106 21.64 -44.53 -34.85
CA ARG A 106 20.19 -44.57 -35.07
C ARG A 106 19.70 -46.03 -35.20
N ALA A 107 18.59 -46.34 -34.55
CA ALA A 107 17.70 -47.43 -34.89
C ALA A 107 16.37 -46.83 -35.40
N ALA A 108 15.84 -47.40 -36.47
CA ALA A 108 14.59 -46.99 -37.11
C ALA A 108 13.39 -47.30 -36.20
N GLY A 109 12.51 -46.31 -36.00
CA GLY A 109 11.26 -46.42 -35.26
C GLY A 109 10.13 -45.71 -36.02
N GLU A 110 8.97 -46.34 -35.99
CA GLU A 110 7.73 -46.15 -36.76
C GLU A 110 7.17 -44.71 -36.87
N PRO A 111 6.31 -44.43 -37.88
CA PRO A 111 5.69 -43.11 -38.03
C PRO A 111 4.68 -42.84 -36.91
N VAL A 112 5.00 -41.89 -36.03
CA VAL A 112 4.08 -41.35 -35.04
C VAL A 112 2.99 -40.54 -35.73
N ALA A 113 1.75 -41.01 -35.66
CA ALA A 113 0.58 -40.29 -36.15
C ALA A 113 0.47 -38.92 -35.45
N HIS A 114 0.53 -37.84 -36.25
CA HIS A 114 0.29 -36.49 -35.79
C HIS A 114 -1.16 -36.33 -35.34
N ARG A 115 -1.42 -36.40 -34.03
CA ARG A 115 -2.65 -35.85 -33.45
C ARG A 115 -2.62 -34.33 -33.62
N PRO A 116 -3.64 -33.69 -34.21
CA PRO A 116 -3.69 -32.25 -34.28
C PRO A 116 -3.74 -31.68 -32.86
N ARG A 117 -2.78 -30.82 -32.51
CA ARG A 117 -2.81 -30.03 -31.28
C ARG A 117 -4.13 -29.27 -31.26
N ALA A 118 -4.96 -29.55 -30.25
CA ALA A 118 -6.14 -28.75 -29.97
C ALA A 118 -5.70 -27.29 -29.87
N ARG A 119 -6.14 -26.46 -30.82
CA ARG A 119 -5.95 -25.01 -30.73
C ARG A 119 -6.58 -24.56 -29.43
N ALA A 120 -5.74 -24.16 -28.47
CA ALA A 120 -6.20 -23.51 -27.26
C ALA A 120 -7.04 -22.32 -27.71
N ARG A 121 -8.35 -22.39 -27.49
CA ARG A 121 -9.24 -21.25 -27.71
C ARG A 121 -8.73 -20.15 -26.77
N HIS A 122 -8.03 -19.16 -27.30
CA HIS A 122 -7.78 -17.91 -26.60
C HIS A 122 -9.14 -17.32 -26.28
N ARG A 123 -9.66 -17.61 -25.08
CA ARG A 123 -10.74 -16.81 -24.50
C ARG A 123 -10.19 -15.39 -24.47
N ALA A 124 -10.79 -14.50 -25.25
CA ALA A 124 -10.55 -13.07 -25.15
C ALA A 124 -10.62 -12.71 -23.67
N ARG A 125 -9.50 -12.23 -23.11
CA ARG A 125 -9.48 -11.78 -21.72
C ARG A 125 -10.47 -10.63 -21.67
N ARG A 126 -11.54 -10.80 -20.87
CA ARG A 126 -12.42 -9.67 -20.55
C ARG A 126 -11.51 -8.51 -20.12
N PRO A 127 -11.75 -7.27 -20.60
CA PRO A 127 -10.95 -6.14 -20.19
C PRO A 127 -10.94 -6.08 -18.66
N LEU A 128 -9.75 -5.85 -18.10
CA LEU A 128 -9.57 -5.64 -16.67
C LEU A 128 -10.21 -4.28 -16.35
N VAL A 129 -11.49 -4.29 -15.99
CA VAL A 129 -12.17 -3.09 -15.54
C VAL A 129 -11.91 -2.97 -14.04
N ILE A 130 -11.10 -1.99 -13.66
CA ILE A 130 -10.91 -1.57 -12.27
C ILE A 130 -11.79 -0.35 -12.05
N GLU A 131 -12.61 -0.37 -11.02
CA GLU A 131 -13.30 0.84 -10.56
C GLU A 131 -12.57 1.37 -9.33
N LEU A 132 -12.18 2.64 -9.37
CA LEU A 132 -11.58 3.36 -8.24
C LEU A 132 -12.62 4.31 -7.64
N LEU A 133 -12.93 4.12 -6.37
CA LEU A 133 -13.84 4.94 -5.59
C LEU A 133 -13.07 5.62 -4.47
N ILE A 134 -13.23 6.93 -4.31
CA ILE A 134 -12.55 7.72 -3.29
C ILE A 134 -13.60 8.29 -2.34
N PHE A 135 -13.36 8.22 -1.04
CA PHE A 135 -14.29 8.75 -0.04
C PHE A 135 -13.55 9.29 1.18
N ARG A 136 -14.15 10.33 1.78
CA ARG A 136 -13.61 10.96 2.99
C ARG A 136 -13.76 10.02 4.18
N THR A 137 -12.70 9.94 4.99
CA THR A 137 -12.64 9.19 6.24
C THR A 137 -12.32 10.08 7.44
N GLY A 138 -12.80 11.33 7.38
CA GLY A 138 -12.64 12.39 8.38
C GLY A 138 -11.66 13.45 7.90
N GLY A 139 -10.98 14.08 8.84
CA GLY A 139 -9.99 15.11 8.58
C GLY A 139 -9.31 15.57 9.87
N VAL A 140 -8.36 16.47 9.70
CA VAL A 140 -7.61 17.08 10.81
C VAL A 140 -7.53 18.59 10.61
N GLU A 141 -7.44 19.36 11.68
CA GLU A 141 -7.08 20.78 11.61
C GLU A 141 -5.59 20.96 11.84
N ILE A 142 -4.89 21.41 10.80
CA ILE A 142 -3.43 21.51 10.77
C ILE A 142 -3.00 22.71 9.95
N GLY A 143 -1.88 23.33 10.33
CA GLY A 143 -1.30 24.45 9.58
C GLY A 143 -0.71 23.95 8.26
N ARG A 144 -0.94 24.68 7.17
CA ARG A 144 -0.36 24.35 5.85
C ARG A 144 1.17 24.29 5.86
N SER A 145 1.81 25.01 6.78
CA SER A 145 3.24 24.94 7.10
C SER A 145 3.75 23.52 7.39
N SER A 146 2.88 22.61 7.84
CA SER A 146 3.19 21.21 8.07
C SER A 146 3.40 20.43 6.77
N PHE A 147 2.86 20.92 5.66
CA PHE A 147 2.90 20.28 4.35
C PHE A 147 3.83 20.98 3.38
N VAL A 148 3.82 22.31 3.39
CA VAL A 148 4.45 23.16 2.38
C VAL A 148 5.43 24.12 3.05
N PRO A 149 6.72 24.11 2.68
CA PRO A 149 7.70 25.06 3.18
C PRO A 149 7.28 26.52 2.95
N GLY A 150 7.30 27.32 4.02
CA GLY A 150 6.95 28.75 4.00
C GLY A 150 5.44 29.06 4.00
N ALA A 151 4.57 28.06 4.09
CA ALA A 151 3.13 28.27 4.18
C ALA A 151 2.69 28.71 5.59
N SER A 152 1.43 29.17 5.70
CA SER A 152 0.87 29.66 6.96
C SER A 152 0.75 28.57 8.04
N GLU A 153 1.05 28.94 9.28
CA GLU A 153 0.79 28.14 10.49
C GLU A 153 -0.69 28.14 10.90
N ALA A 154 -1.52 28.99 10.30
CA ALA A 154 -2.95 29.04 10.61
C ALA A 154 -3.60 27.69 10.31
N LYS A 155 -4.19 27.08 11.35
CA LYS A 155 -4.82 25.77 11.23
C LYS A 155 -6.05 25.86 10.34
N SER A 156 -6.14 24.96 9.37
CA SER A 156 -7.32 24.78 8.53
C SER A 156 -7.63 23.30 8.37
N PHE A 157 -8.83 23.00 7.89
CA PHE A 157 -9.25 21.63 7.66
C PHE A 157 -8.44 21.00 6.52
N ALA A 158 -7.87 19.83 6.79
CA ALA A 158 -7.23 18.95 5.82
C ALA A 158 -8.00 17.61 5.77
N PRO A 159 -8.44 17.15 4.59
CA PRO A 159 -9.19 15.90 4.49
C PRO A 159 -8.28 14.70 4.78
N VAL A 160 -8.86 13.70 5.42
CA VAL A 160 -8.31 12.33 5.45
C VAL A 160 -9.24 11.48 4.60
N TRP A 161 -8.69 10.63 3.74
CA TRP A 161 -9.47 9.81 2.82
C TRP A 161 -8.89 8.43 2.62
N SER A 162 -9.71 7.54 2.08
CA SER A 162 -9.32 6.20 1.65
C SER A 162 -9.96 5.90 0.31
N ALA A 163 -9.47 4.87 -0.36
CA ALA A 163 -10.00 4.46 -1.65
C ALA A 163 -10.31 2.97 -1.72
N LEU A 164 -11.40 2.64 -2.39
CA LEU A 164 -11.79 1.27 -2.73
C LEU A 164 -11.50 1.04 -4.22
N LEU A 165 -10.75 0.00 -4.51
CA LEU A 165 -10.59 -0.53 -5.85
C LEU A 165 -11.41 -1.81 -5.97
N ARG A 166 -12.39 -1.81 -6.88
CA ARG A 166 -13.07 -3.05 -7.30
C ARG A 166 -12.30 -3.63 -8.46
N THR A 167 -11.69 -4.79 -8.24
CA THR A 167 -10.96 -5.52 -9.29
C THR A 167 -11.65 -6.84 -9.61
N PRO A 168 -11.38 -7.45 -10.78
CA PRO A 168 -11.87 -8.79 -11.08
C PRO A 168 -11.39 -9.90 -10.12
N GLU A 169 -10.36 -9.63 -9.31
CA GLU A 169 -9.78 -10.59 -8.38
C GLU A 169 -10.25 -10.37 -6.93
N GLY A 170 -10.93 -9.25 -6.64
CA GLY A 170 -11.40 -8.90 -5.31
C GLY A 170 -11.30 -7.40 -5.02
N ASN A 171 -11.86 -6.99 -3.88
CA ASN A 171 -11.81 -5.61 -3.41
C ASN A 171 -10.48 -5.32 -2.72
N ILE A 172 -9.84 -4.22 -3.10
CA ILE A 172 -8.62 -3.71 -2.48
C ILE A 172 -8.95 -2.35 -1.86
N LEU A 173 -8.49 -2.12 -0.64
CA LEU A 173 -8.62 -0.86 0.06
C LEU A 173 -7.25 -0.18 0.14
N PHE A 174 -7.17 1.10 -0.18
CA PHE A 174 -5.98 1.92 0.04
C PHE A 174 -6.20 2.79 1.27
N ASP A 175 -5.39 2.55 2.30
CA ASP A 175 -5.52 3.07 3.65
C ASP A 175 -6.89 2.79 4.30
N THR A 176 -7.01 3.07 5.60
CA THR A 176 -8.20 2.78 6.40
C THR A 176 -8.75 3.97 7.16
N GLY A 177 -8.12 5.14 7.00
CA GLY A 177 -8.56 6.37 7.60
C GLY A 177 -8.36 6.41 9.12
N LEU A 178 -9.10 7.33 9.75
CA LEU A 178 -9.12 7.54 11.18
C LEU A 178 -9.89 6.42 11.92
N HIS A 179 -9.49 6.17 13.17
CA HIS A 179 -10.21 5.24 14.04
C HIS A 179 -11.53 5.88 14.53
N PRO A 180 -12.67 5.16 14.56
CA PRO A 180 -13.96 5.72 14.96
C PRO A 180 -14.02 6.25 16.41
N VAL A 181 -13.02 5.93 17.24
CA VAL A 181 -12.87 6.52 18.59
C VAL A 181 -12.83 8.05 18.54
N HIS A 182 -12.32 8.64 17.46
CA HIS A 182 -12.18 10.09 17.32
C HIS A 182 -13.51 10.83 17.13
N ILE A 183 -14.62 10.10 16.90
CA ILE A 183 -15.97 10.69 16.88
C ILE A 183 -16.36 11.19 18.27
N GLU A 184 -16.06 10.40 19.31
CA GLU A 184 -16.42 10.70 20.70
C GLU A 184 -15.25 11.29 21.49
N ARG A 185 -14.02 10.91 21.13
CA ARG A 185 -12.78 11.35 21.78
C ARG A 185 -11.76 11.80 20.73
N PRO A 186 -11.91 13.02 20.17
CA PRO A 186 -11.06 13.53 19.08
C PRO A 186 -9.56 13.53 19.38
N ASP A 187 -9.20 13.55 20.66
CA ASP A 187 -7.84 13.60 21.18
C ASP A 187 -7.30 12.21 21.62
N ALA A 188 -8.04 11.12 21.40
CA ALA A 188 -7.71 9.79 21.94
C ALA A 188 -6.34 9.23 21.54
N THR A 189 -5.73 9.69 20.43
CA THR A 189 -4.43 9.19 19.98
C THR A 189 -3.25 9.91 20.64
N PHE A 190 -3.28 11.25 20.68
CA PHE A 190 -2.13 12.06 21.08
C PHE A 190 -2.37 12.92 22.32
N GLY A 191 -3.59 12.90 22.86
CA GLY A 191 -4.01 13.74 23.96
C GLY A 191 -4.40 15.15 23.53
N PRO A 192 -4.90 15.95 24.48
CA PRO A 192 -5.40 17.29 24.22
C PRO A 192 -4.29 18.24 23.78
N GLY A 193 -4.61 19.19 22.90
CA GLY A 193 -3.69 20.26 22.47
C GLY A 193 -2.75 19.91 21.32
N SER A 194 -2.62 18.63 20.92
CA SER A 194 -1.76 18.22 19.81
C SER A 194 -2.40 18.48 18.44
N LEU A 195 -3.21 17.54 17.94
CA LEU A 195 -3.84 17.58 16.62
C LEU A 195 -5.35 17.41 16.79
N LYS A 196 -6.12 18.33 16.21
CA LYS A 196 -7.58 18.27 16.29
C LYS A 196 -8.12 17.41 15.16
N VAL A 197 -8.65 16.25 15.52
CA VAL A 197 -9.33 15.35 14.59
C VAL A 197 -10.78 15.80 14.40
N VAL A 198 -11.26 15.77 13.15
CA VAL A 198 -12.63 16.10 12.76
C VAL A 198 -13.22 14.88 12.06
N MET A 199 -14.14 14.18 12.72
CA MET A 199 -14.71 12.94 12.20
C MET A 199 -16.19 12.82 12.54
N ALA A 200 -17.04 12.64 11.52
CA ALA A 200 -18.45 12.29 11.70
C ALA A 200 -18.65 10.76 11.66
N LYS A 201 -19.83 10.27 12.08
CA LYS A 201 -20.15 8.83 12.03
C LYS A 201 -20.08 8.27 10.60
N GLU A 202 -20.50 9.07 9.64
CA GLU A 202 -20.54 8.74 8.22
C GLU A 202 -19.14 8.68 7.59
N ASP A 203 -18.15 9.29 8.24
CA ASP A 203 -16.75 9.24 7.82
C ASP A 203 -16.06 7.93 8.23
N ALA A 204 -16.63 7.14 9.15
CA ALA A 204 -16.07 5.84 9.49
C ALA A 204 -16.00 4.95 8.24
N ILE A 205 -14.84 4.37 7.95
CA ILE A 205 -14.66 3.58 6.72
C ILE A 205 -15.62 2.39 6.62
N VAL A 206 -16.02 1.80 7.75
CA VAL A 206 -17.05 0.76 7.79
C VAL A 206 -18.41 1.30 7.33
N ALA A 207 -18.78 2.52 7.71
CA ALA A 207 -19.99 3.18 7.24
C ALA A 207 -19.89 3.55 5.75
N ARG A 208 -18.72 4.02 5.29
CA ARG A 208 -18.45 4.27 3.86
C ARG A 208 -18.63 2.99 3.03
N LEU A 209 -18.03 1.88 3.44
CA LEU A 209 -18.21 0.58 2.77
C LEU A 209 -19.66 0.10 2.80
N ALA A 210 -20.36 0.26 3.92
CA ALA A 210 -21.77 -0.10 4.04
C ALA A 210 -22.66 0.68 3.06
N SER A 211 -22.39 1.98 2.87
CA SER A 211 -23.10 2.82 1.88
C SER A 211 -22.89 2.35 0.43
N LEU A 212 -21.80 1.61 0.17
CA LEU A 212 -21.49 0.97 -1.11
C LEU A 212 -21.94 -0.51 -1.18
N GLY A 213 -22.69 -0.98 -0.18
CA GLY A 213 -23.20 -2.35 -0.09
C GLY A 213 -22.14 -3.40 0.26
N LEU A 214 -21.02 -2.99 0.87
CA LEU A 214 -19.90 -3.87 1.22
C LEU A 214 -19.74 -4.02 2.73
N ARG A 215 -19.44 -5.24 3.16
CA ARG A 215 -18.96 -5.51 4.52
C ARG A 215 -17.43 -5.46 4.58
N PRO A 216 -16.82 -5.13 5.74
CA PRO A 216 -15.36 -5.19 5.90
C PRO A 216 -14.78 -6.57 5.54
N ASP A 217 -15.55 -7.62 5.81
CA ASP A 217 -15.21 -9.00 5.51
C ASP A 217 -15.28 -9.36 4.02
N GLU A 218 -15.48 -8.39 3.13
CA GLU A 218 -15.40 -8.51 1.66
C GLU A 218 -14.17 -7.81 1.08
N ILE A 219 -13.36 -7.14 1.91
CA ILE A 219 -12.07 -6.57 1.53
C ILE A 219 -11.01 -7.68 1.50
N ALA A 220 -10.42 -7.93 0.34
CA ALA A 220 -9.40 -8.98 0.18
C ALA A 220 -8.02 -8.49 0.63
N VAL A 221 -7.68 -7.26 0.27
CA VAL A 221 -6.38 -6.64 0.55
C VAL A 221 -6.59 -5.24 1.08
N VAL A 222 -5.81 -4.88 2.10
CA VAL A 222 -5.61 -3.49 2.51
C VAL A 222 -4.17 -3.14 2.13
N VAL A 223 -3.97 -2.06 1.39
CA VAL A 223 -2.65 -1.48 1.13
C VAL A 223 -2.51 -0.30 2.06
N ASN A 224 -1.55 -0.37 2.99
CA ASN A 224 -1.19 0.81 3.77
C ASN A 224 -0.08 1.58 3.05
N SER A 225 -0.28 2.87 2.82
CA SER A 225 0.78 3.78 2.37
C SER A 225 1.90 3.84 3.41
N HIS A 226 1.48 4.01 4.67
CA HIS A 226 2.28 3.94 5.88
C HIS A 226 1.35 3.76 7.10
N LEU A 227 1.91 3.79 8.31
CA LEU A 227 1.23 3.36 9.55
C LEU A 227 0.92 4.51 10.53
N HIS A 228 0.81 5.75 10.04
CA HIS A 228 0.25 6.83 10.87
C HIS A 228 -1.23 6.58 11.17
N PHE A 229 -1.70 7.21 12.24
CA PHE A 229 -3.03 6.97 12.82
C PHE A 229 -4.20 7.33 11.91
N ASP A 230 -4.00 8.20 10.93
CA ASP A 230 -4.99 8.66 9.96
C ASP A 230 -4.96 7.86 8.65
N HIS A 231 -3.97 6.96 8.50
CA HIS A 231 -3.86 6.02 7.38
C HIS A 231 -4.16 4.57 7.79
N ALA A 232 -3.68 4.17 8.97
CA ALA A 232 -3.84 2.83 9.51
C ALA A 232 -4.81 2.77 10.70
N GLY A 233 -5.46 3.87 11.03
CA GLY A 233 -6.28 4.03 12.23
C GLY A 233 -7.37 2.98 12.38
N ASN A 234 -7.95 2.52 11.27
CA ASN A 234 -9.04 1.54 11.29
C ASN A 234 -8.67 0.18 10.69
N ASN A 235 -7.37 -0.16 10.65
CA ASN A 235 -6.90 -1.47 10.18
C ASN A 235 -7.58 -2.64 10.93
N GLY A 236 -7.85 -2.49 12.24
CA GLY A 236 -8.54 -3.47 13.07
C GLY A 236 -9.94 -3.88 12.57
N ALA A 237 -10.60 -3.08 11.72
CA ALA A 237 -11.89 -3.41 11.13
C ALA A 237 -11.82 -4.51 10.04
N PHE A 238 -10.61 -4.89 9.58
CA PHE A 238 -10.41 -5.78 8.44
C PHE A 238 -9.62 -7.06 8.78
N PRO A 239 -10.02 -7.86 9.79
CA PRO A 239 -9.23 -9.01 10.26
C PRO A 239 -9.10 -10.15 9.22
N LYS A 240 -9.92 -10.15 8.17
CA LYS A 240 -9.85 -11.14 7.07
C LYS A 240 -9.02 -10.66 5.86
N ALA A 241 -8.56 -9.42 5.86
CA ALA A 241 -7.76 -8.88 4.76
C ALA A 241 -6.28 -9.26 4.91
N THR A 242 -5.56 -9.31 3.79
CA THR A 242 -4.10 -9.30 3.80
C THR A 242 -3.60 -7.87 3.68
N PHE A 243 -2.73 -7.45 4.59
CA PHE A 243 -2.17 -6.10 4.62
C PHE A 243 -0.86 -6.05 3.84
N VAL A 244 -0.80 -5.21 2.81
CA VAL A 244 0.41 -4.94 2.03
C VAL A 244 1.03 -3.64 2.50
N VAL A 245 2.28 -3.72 2.96
CA VAL A 245 3.10 -2.63 3.48
C VAL A 245 4.56 -2.95 3.21
N GLN A 246 5.43 -1.96 3.05
CA GLN A 246 6.86 -2.24 2.93
C GLN A 246 7.40 -2.83 4.23
N ALA A 247 8.24 -3.86 4.12
CA ALA A 247 8.89 -4.52 5.26
C ALA A 247 9.75 -3.54 6.08
N GLU A 248 10.41 -2.60 5.39
CA GLU A 248 11.14 -1.50 6.02
C GLU A 248 10.23 -0.66 6.92
N HIS A 249 9.05 -0.27 6.43
CA HIS A 249 8.13 0.56 7.18
C HIS A 249 7.53 -0.18 8.38
N LEU A 250 7.16 -1.45 8.20
CA LEU A 250 6.64 -2.28 9.29
C LEU A 250 7.66 -2.44 10.43
N GLY A 251 8.94 -2.62 10.07
CA GLY A 251 10.03 -2.65 11.05
C GLY A 251 10.29 -1.29 11.71
N PHE A 252 10.25 -0.22 10.93
CA PHE A 252 10.48 1.15 11.42
C PHE A 252 9.40 1.62 12.39
N ALA A 253 8.13 1.38 12.09
CA ALA A 253 6.99 1.86 12.86
C ALA A 253 6.88 1.22 14.25
N LYS A 254 7.41 0.00 14.43
CA LYS A 254 7.20 -0.78 15.65
C LYS A 254 7.77 -0.07 16.88
N GLY A 255 6.91 0.09 17.90
CA GLY A 255 7.26 0.71 19.18
C GLY A 255 7.43 2.23 19.14
N LYS A 256 7.12 2.90 18.02
CA LYS A 256 7.24 4.36 17.90
C LYS A 256 5.92 5.07 18.22
N PRO A 257 5.91 6.13 19.06
CA PRO A 257 4.68 6.84 19.43
C PRO A 257 3.92 7.46 18.26
N ASN A 258 4.62 7.93 17.21
CA ASN A 258 4.00 8.51 16.02
C ASN A 258 3.36 7.48 15.09
N PHE A 259 3.56 6.18 15.35
CA PHE A 259 2.89 5.07 14.64
C PHE A 259 2.13 4.20 15.67
N PRO A 260 0.98 4.64 16.19
CA PRO A 260 0.34 3.99 17.33
C PRO A 260 -0.03 2.53 17.04
N GLY A 261 0.73 1.60 17.64
CA GLY A 261 0.61 0.16 17.40
C GLY A 261 -0.78 -0.40 17.70
N VAL A 262 -1.56 0.27 18.56
CA VAL A 262 -2.96 -0.08 18.85
C VAL A 262 -3.83 -0.18 17.60
N TYR A 263 -3.49 0.54 16.52
CA TYR A 263 -4.27 0.53 15.29
C TYR A 263 -3.80 -0.52 14.28
N TRP A 264 -2.54 -0.97 14.33
CA TRP A 264 -1.96 -1.77 13.25
C TRP A 264 -1.11 -2.97 13.71
N ASP A 265 -0.48 -2.93 14.88
CA ASP A 265 0.28 -4.06 15.47
C ASP A 265 -0.67 -4.98 16.25
N ILE A 266 -1.80 -5.31 15.61
CA ILE A 266 -2.89 -6.11 16.17
C ILE A 266 -2.64 -7.58 15.79
N PRO A 267 -2.58 -8.53 16.74
CA PRO A 267 -2.22 -9.93 16.48
C PRO A 267 -3.06 -10.64 15.41
N GLU A 268 -4.32 -10.25 15.25
CA GLU A 268 -5.26 -10.83 14.29
C GLU A 268 -4.98 -10.41 12.84
N LEU A 269 -4.20 -9.34 12.61
CA LEU A 269 -3.95 -8.82 11.27
C LEU A 269 -2.86 -9.60 10.54
N SER A 270 -3.15 -9.98 9.30
CA SER A 270 -2.23 -10.73 8.45
C SER A 270 -1.46 -9.82 7.51
N TYR A 271 -0.20 -9.54 7.85
CA TYR A 271 0.70 -8.76 6.99
C TYR A 271 1.38 -9.63 5.93
N LEU A 272 1.47 -9.10 4.72
CA LEU A 272 2.37 -9.55 3.66
C LEU A 272 3.34 -8.40 3.34
N PRO A 273 4.48 -8.34 4.03
CA PRO A 273 5.47 -7.31 3.80
C PRO A 273 6.06 -7.41 2.39
N THR A 274 6.21 -6.27 1.71
CA THR A 274 6.86 -6.17 0.40
C THR A 274 8.21 -5.47 0.51
N SER A 275 9.05 -5.62 -0.51
CA SER A 275 10.30 -4.88 -0.63
C SER A 275 10.40 -4.34 -2.05
N GLY A 276 10.55 -3.02 -2.17
CA GLY A 276 10.58 -2.38 -3.47
C GLY A 276 9.20 -2.29 -4.12
N ARG A 277 9.19 -2.06 -5.43
CA ARG A 277 7.99 -2.08 -6.26
C ARG A 277 7.41 -3.50 -6.29
N ALA A 278 6.11 -3.63 -6.05
CA ALA A 278 5.44 -4.92 -6.05
C ALA A 278 4.04 -4.84 -6.65
N ARG A 279 3.69 -5.81 -7.49
CA ARG A 279 2.34 -5.94 -8.04
C ARG A 279 1.39 -6.47 -6.98
N VAL A 280 0.29 -5.76 -6.73
CA VAL A 280 -0.80 -6.18 -5.83
C VAL A 280 -1.84 -7.03 -6.58
N ALA A 281 -2.25 -6.54 -7.75
CA ALA A 281 -3.16 -7.21 -8.68
C ALA A 281 -2.81 -6.80 -10.13
N PRO A 282 -3.37 -7.42 -11.17
CA PRO A 282 -3.24 -6.89 -12.53
C PRO A 282 -3.73 -5.44 -12.59
N GLY A 283 -2.88 -4.53 -13.06
CA GLY A 283 -3.16 -3.08 -13.09
C GLY A 283 -3.06 -2.35 -11.75
N VAL A 284 -2.62 -3.01 -10.66
CA VAL A 284 -2.46 -2.40 -9.33
C VAL A 284 -1.09 -2.76 -8.76
N GLU A 285 -0.28 -1.78 -8.42
CA GLU A 285 1.06 -1.98 -7.85
C GLU A 285 1.37 -0.96 -6.76
N VAL A 286 2.19 -1.38 -5.79
CA VAL A 286 2.78 -0.47 -4.81
C VAL A 286 4.17 -0.05 -5.27
N VAL A 287 4.49 1.21 -5.01
CA VAL A 287 5.77 1.83 -5.38
C VAL A 287 6.33 2.53 -4.15
N PRO A 288 7.55 2.18 -3.71
CA PRO A 288 8.20 2.90 -2.63
C PRO A 288 8.35 4.37 -2.98
N THR A 289 7.91 5.21 -2.07
CA THR A 289 8.00 6.68 -2.13
C THR A 289 8.43 7.18 -0.74
N PRO A 290 9.64 6.80 -0.27
CA PRO A 290 10.13 7.17 1.06
C PRO A 290 10.37 8.68 1.20
N GLY A 291 10.62 9.12 2.43
CA GLY A 291 10.93 10.52 2.75
C GLY A 291 10.08 11.00 3.93
N HIS A 292 8.75 10.90 3.80
CA HIS A 292 7.81 11.12 4.92
C HIS A 292 8.03 10.10 6.05
N ALA A 293 8.18 8.83 5.68
CA ALA A 293 8.62 7.78 6.56
C ALA A 293 9.49 6.78 5.79
N PRO A 294 10.47 6.13 6.45
CA PRO A 294 11.16 4.97 5.88
C PRO A 294 10.16 3.91 5.42
N GLY A 295 10.33 3.40 4.20
CA GLY A 295 9.42 2.45 3.58
C GLY A 295 8.00 2.97 3.27
N HIS A 296 7.72 4.28 3.31
CA HIS A 296 6.46 4.81 2.79
C HIS A 296 6.26 4.38 1.31
N GLN A 297 5.02 4.12 0.91
CA GLN A 297 4.68 3.71 -0.46
C GLN A 297 3.41 4.38 -1.00
N SER A 298 3.38 4.60 -2.30
CA SER A 298 2.22 5.03 -3.06
C SER A 298 1.59 3.85 -3.82
N LEU A 299 0.31 3.96 -4.17
CA LEU A 299 -0.39 2.98 -5.00
C LEU A 299 -0.53 3.51 -6.42
N VAL A 300 -0.09 2.72 -7.41
CA VAL A 300 -0.25 3.02 -8.84
C VAL A 300 -1.31 2.11 -9.41
N VAL A 301 -2.25 2.70 -10.15
CA VAL A 301 -3.41 2.02 -10.70
C VAL A 301 -3.54 2.35 -12.19
N ASP A 302 -3.55 1.32 -13.03
CA ASP A 302 -3.81 1.46 -14.46
C ASP A 302 -5.33 1.30 -14.69
N LEU A 303 -6.01 2.42 -14.90
CA LEU A 303 -7.43 2.48 -15.19
C LEU A 303 -7.65 2.51 -16.72
N ALA A 304 -8.72 1.90 -17.22
CA ALA A 304 -8.99 1.72 -18.64
C ALA A 304 -9.38 3.03 -19.36
N GLU A 305 -10.13 3.93 -18.71
CA GLU A 305 -10.58 5.20 -19.29
C GLU A 305 -9.71 6.38 -18.81
N THR A 306 -9.38 6.37 -17.53
CA THR A 306 -8.61 7.39 -16.81
C THR A 306 -7.10 7.19 -17.04
N GLY A 307 -6.66 6.04 -17.53
CA GLY A 307 -5.24 5.74 -17.66
C GLY A 307 -4.57 5.55 -16.30
N ARG A 308 -3.26 5.74 -16.25
CA ARG A 308 -2.48 5.55 -15.03
C ARG A 308 -2.73 6.67 -14.04
N VAL A 309 -3.07 6.32 -12.80
CA VAL A 309 -3.20 7.23 -11.67
C VAL A 309 -2.32 6.81 -10.50
N VAL A 310 -2.00 7.76 -9.62
CA VAL A 310 -1.19 7.54 -8.40
C VAL A 310 -1.95 8.05 -7.18
N LEU A 311 -2.14 7.18 -6.20
CA LEU A 311 -2.60 7.54 -4.86
C LEU A 311 -1.36 7.69 -3.99
N CYS A 312 -1.05 8.93 -3.63
CA CYS A 312 0.27 9.27 -3.11
C CYS A 312 0.52 8.75 -1.71
N GLY A 313 -0.50 8.70 -0.85
CA GLY A 313 -0.26 8.81 0.59
C GLY A 313 0.47 10.12 0.88
N ASP A 314 1.26 10.13 1.94
CA ASP A 314 1.97 11.33 2.42
C ASP A 314 3.29 11.61 1.69
N ALA A 315 3.60 10.88 0.62
CA ALA A 315 4.67 11.29 -0.29
C ALA A 315 4.35 12.63 -0.99
N ALA A 316 3.07 13.00 -1.06
CA ALA A 316 2.62 14.34 -1.49
C ALA A 316 1.33 14.72 -0.77
N PHE A 317 1.42 15.65 0.18
CA PHE A 317 0.26 16.14 0.93
C PHE A 317 -0.71 16.94 0.06
N THR A 318 -0.17 17.80 -0.81
CA THR A 318 -0.93 18.73 -1.64
C THR A 318 -0.40 18.76 -3.07
N ARG A 319 -1.22 19.21 -4.02
CA ARG A 319 -0.79 19.40 -5.42
C ARG A 319 0.38 20.36 -5.53
N GLU A 320 0.37 21.39 -4.68
CA GLU A 320 1.45 22.38 -4.59
C GLU A 320 2.82 21.72 -4.30
N ASN A 321 2.87 20.63 -3.52
CA ASN A 321 4.11 19.90 -3.29
C ASN A 321 4.70 19.35 -4.60
N LEU A 322 3.86 18.80 -5.48
CA LEU A 322 4.27 18.24 -6.77
C LEU A 322 4.67 19.35 -7.75
N GLU A 323 3.93 20.45 -7.78
CA GLU A 323 4.20 21.60 -8.65
C GLU A 323 5.54 22.25 -8.32
N ARG A 324 5.83 22.45 -7.02
CA ARG A 324 7.08 23.07 -6.56
C ARG A 324 8.24 22.09 -6.47
N GLY A 325 7.98 20.79 -6.37
CA GLY A 325 9.00 19.81 -6.02
C GLY A 325 9.53 20.00 -4.59
N GLU A 326 8.68 20.52 -3.70
CA GLU A 326 9.03 20.87 -2.32
C GLU A 326 8.01 20.29 -1.34
N ILE A 327 8.49 19.76 -0.23
CA ILE A 327 7.66 19.15 0.82
C ILE A 327 8.41 19.21 2.14
N ARG A 328 7.67 19.34 3.24
CA ARG A 328 8.21 19.15 4.57
C ARG A 328 8.11 17.68 4.96
N ALA A 329 9.23 17.06 5.28
CA ALA A 329 9.30 15.65 5.66
C ALA A 329 10.50 15.41 6.60
N PRO A 330 10.50 14.34 7.40
CA PRO A 330 11.68 13.95 8.19
C PRO A 330 12.96 13.77 7.36
N ASP A 331 12.83 13.23 6.14
CA ASP A 331 13.91 13.13 5.15
C ASP A 331 13.50 13.87 3.86
N GLU A 332 13.74 15.19 3.84
CA GLU A 332 13.35 16.05 2.70
C GLU A 332 14.06 15.70 1.39
N PRO A 333 15.38 15.43 1.34
CA PRO A 333 16.03 15.03 0.08
C PRO A 333 15.36 13.81 -0.56
N THR A 334 15.12 12.75 0.22
CA THR A 334 14.44 11.55 -0.29
C THR A 334 12.96 11.82 -0.62
N ALA A 335 12.26 12.65 0.15
CA ALA A 335 10.89 13.04 -0.17
C ALA A 335 10.79 13.79 -1.51
N LYS A 336 11.75 14.66 -1.84
CA LYS A 336 11.81 15.37 -3.12
C LYS A 336 12.06 14.41 -4.29
N GLU A 337 12.90 13.40 -4.12
CA GLU A 337 13.07 12.33 -5.10
C GLU A 337 11.76 11.55 -5.32
N SER A 338 11.02 11.27 -4.25
CA SER A 338 9.70 10.64 -4.32
C SER A 338 8.67 11.49 -5.07
N LEU A 339 8.65 12.82 -4.86
CA LEU A 339 7.80 13.73 -5.64
C LEU A 339 8.13 13.66 -7.14
N ALA A 340 9.42 13.69 -7.49
CA ALA A 340 9.87 13.58 -8.89
C ALA A 340 9.49 12.23 -9.50
N LEU A 341 9.61 11.13 -8.75
CA LEU A 341 9.16 9.81 -9.16
C LEU A 341 7.65 9.80 -9.43
N ILE A 342 6.82 10.32 -8.53
CA ILE A 342 5.36 10.38 -8.69
C ILE A 342 4.99 11.13 -9.97
N ARG A 343 5.60 12.29 -10.22
CA ARG A 343 5.41 13.05 -11.46
C ARG A 343 5.76 12.23 -12.70
N SER A 344 6.88 11.52 -12.68
CA SER A 344 7.30 10.68 -13.81
C SER A 344 6.32 9.53 -14.09
N LEU A 345 5.67 8.98 -13.06
CA LEU A 345 4.71 7.88 -13.21
C LEU A 345 3.46 8.29 -13.97
N VAL A 346 3.05 9.56 -13.86
CA VAL A 346 1.91 10.13 -14.59
C VAL A 346 2.32 11.00 -15.77
N LYS A 347 3.62 11.01 -16.13
CA LYS A 347 4.16 11.86 -17.21
C LYS A 347 3.78 13.34 -17.03
N ASP A 348 3.89 13.83 -15.79
CA ASP A 348 3.55 15.19 -15.39
C ASP A 348 2.07 15.60 -15.52
N ASP A 349 1.17 14.68 -15.86
CA ASP A 349 -0.28 14.89 -15.78
C ASP A 349 -0.73 14.83 -14.30
N LEU A 350 -0.61 15.95 -13.58
CA LEU A 350 -0.95 16.04 -12.16
C LEU A 350 -2.43 15.84 -11.85
N ASP A 351 -3.32 15.84 -12.86
CA ASP A 351 -4.74 15.51 -12.67
C ASP A 351 -4.96 14.00 -12.50
N ARG A 352 -3.91 13.20 -12.70
CA ARG A 352 -3.86 11.75 -12.40
C ARG A 352 -3.30 11.44 -11.02
N VAL A 353 -3.07 12.45 -10.19
CA VAL A 353 -2.44 12.30 -8.88
C VAL A 353 -3.42 12.66 -7.77
N PHE A 354 -3.61 11.73 -6.84
CA PHE A 354 -4.44 11.89 -5.64
C PHE A 354 -3.54 12.07 -4.42
N THR A 355 -3.44 13.32 -3.95
CA THR A 355 -2.63 13.77 -2.80
C THR A 355 -3.35 13.52 -1.46
N SER A 356 -2.65 13.42 -0.33
CA SER A 356 -3.29 12.93 0.90
C SER A 356 -4.18 13.95 1.62
N HIS A 357 -3.75 15.20 1.77
CA HIS A 357 -4.34 16.18 2.68
C HIS A 357 -4.70 17.51 2.00
N ASP A 358 -5.07 17.42 0.73
CA ASP A 358 -5.29 18.58 -0.13
C ASP A 358 -6.75 19.06 -0.13
N ALA A 359 -7.06 20.00 0.76
CA ALA A 359 -8.39 20.61 0.82
C ALA A 359 -8.77 21.38 -0.47
N ALA A 360 -7.80 21.86 -1.25
CA ALA A 360 -8.06 22.58 -2.50
C ALA A 360 -8.33 21.64 -3.68
N SER A 361 -7.64 20.49 -3.71
CA SER A 361 -7.87 19.47 -4.75
C SER A 361 -9.11 18.62 -4.48
N TRP A 362 -9.42 18.35 -3.21
CA TRP A 362 -10.51 17.45 -2.81
C TRP A 362 -11.84 17.69 -3.56
N PRO A 363 -12.41 18.91 -3.63
CA PRO A 363 -13.71 19.13 -4.26
C PRO A 363 -13.73 18.89 -5.78
N ARG A 364 -12.56 18.77 -6.42
CA ARG A 364 -12.43 18.54 -7.87
C ARG A 364 -12.47 17.06 -8.24
N TRP A 365 -12.39 16.16 -7.25
CA TRP A 365 -12.38 14.74 -7.49
C TRP A 365 -13.79 14.15 -7.56
N LYS A 366 -13.93 13.04 -8.27
CA LYS A 366 -15.11 12.19 -8.15
C LYS A 366 -15.06 11.51 -6.79
N HIS A 367 -16.15 11.62 -6.05
CA HIS A 367 -16.30 10.95 -4.76
C HIS A 367 -17.34 9.84 -4.88
N ALA A 368 -17.15 8.78 -4.11
CA ALA A 368 -18.10 7.68 -4.04
C ALA A 368 -19.52 8.23 -3.77
N PRO A 369 -20.54 7.77 -4.52
CA PRO A 369 -20.56 6.55 -5.33
C PRO A 369 -20.00 6.69 -6.76
N ASP A 370 -19.57 7.88 -7.19
CA ASP A 370 -18.94 8.06 -8.49
C ASP A 370 -17.56 7.38 -8.54
N THR A 371 -17.20 6.90 -9.74
CA THR A 371 -16.00 6.07 -9.93
C THR A 371 -15.11 6.63 -11.03
N TYR A 372 -13.80 6.44 -10.85
CA TYR A 372 -12.84 6.44 -11.95
C TYR A 372 -12.74 5.03 -12.55
N ARG A 373 -12.57 4.95 -13.87
CA ARG A 373 -12.51 3.69 -14.62
C ARG A 373 -11.35 3.67 -15.57
#